data_AF-A0A436BZ47-F1
#
_entry.id   AF-A0A436BZ47-F1
#
_cell.length_a   1.000
_cell.length_b   1.000
_cell.length_c   1.000
_cell.angle_alpha   90.00
_cell.angle_beta   90.00
_cell.angle_gamma   90.00
#
_symmetry.space_group_name_H-M   'P 1'
#
loop_
_entity.id
_entity.type
_entity.pdbx_description
1 polymer ?
#
loop_
_entity_poly.entity_id
_entity_poly.type
_entity_poly.pdbx_seq_one_letter_code
_entity_poly.pdbx_strand_id
1 'polypeptide(L)'
;MVSALIERELSAETFPIRDGVFVAVVGPSGAGKDTVIGYARNHFADETRLEFVRRVITRPSDAASEDHDTLADAAFAEAEADGAFAISWEAHGLRYGIPAD
;
A
#
# COMPACT_ATOMS: atom_id res chain seq x y z
N MET A 1 -5.95 -34.78 26.48
CA MET A 1 -5.50 -33.56 25.77
C MET A 1 -6.06 -33.60 24.37
N VAL A 2 -7.01 -32.71 24.04
CA VAL A 2 -7.55 -32.60 22.69
C VAL A 2 -6.71 -31.53 21.99
N SER A 3 -5.90 -31.96 21.01
CA SER A 3 -5.16 -31.06 20.14
C SER A 3 -6.11 -30.61 19.03
N ALA A 4 -6.42 -29.32 18.95
CA ALA A 4 -7.17 -28.77 17.84
C ALA A 4 -6.23 -28.58 16.65
N LEU A 5 -6.39 -29.40 15.61
CA LEU A 5 -5.81 -29.14 14.29
C LEU A 5 -6.72 -28.16 13.57
N ILE A 6 -6.20 -26.97 13.26
CA ILE A 6 -6.88 -26.04 12.35
C ILE A 6 -6.67 -26.58 10.94
N GLU A 7 -7.71 -27.17 10.37
CA GLU A 7 -7.76 -27.51 8.95
C GLU A 7 -8.10 -26.23 8.17
N ARG A 8 -7.11 -25.66 7.47
CA ARG A 8 -7.36 -24.56 6.53
C ARG A 8 -7.99 -25.13 5.28
N GLU A 9 -9.28 -24.86 5.09
CA GLU A 9 -9.94 -25.04 3.81
C GLU A 9 -9.35 -24.02 2.81
N LEU A 10 -8.63 -24.52 1.80
CA LEU A 10 -8.19 -23.72 0.67
C LEU A 10 -9.31 -23.77 -0.37
N SER A 11 -10.12 -22.70 -0.45
CA SER A 11 -11.14 -22.59 -1.48
C SER A 11 -10.49 -22.60 -2.86
N ALA A 12 -10.85 -23.57 -3.70
CA ALA A 12 -10.38 -23.72 -5.07
C ALA A 12 -11.06 -22.74 -6.07
N GLU A 13 -11.82 -21.76 -5.56
CA GLU A 13 -12.46 -20.73 -6.38
C GLU A 13 -11.41 -19.95 -7.17
N THR A 14 -11.59 -19.88 -8.49
CA THR A 14 -10.72 -19.10 -9.37
C THR A 14 -10.77 -17.65 -8.90
N PHE A 15 -9.61 -17.08 -8.53
CA PHE A 15 -9.52 -15.71 -8.02
C PHE A 15 -10.24 -14.76 -8.99
N PRO A 16 -11.28 -14.02 -8.54
CA PRO A 16 -12.13 -13.23 -9.44
C PRO A 16 -11.45 -11.97 -9.98
N ILE A 17 -10.17 -11.77 -9.66
CA ILE A 17 -9.45 -10.53 -9.93
C ILE A 17 -8.70 -10.67 -11.25
N ARG A 18 -9.24 -10.03 -12.29
CA ARG A 18 -8.76 -10.14 -13.67
C ARG A 18 -7.71 -9.10 -14.06
N ASP A 19 -7.70 -7.95 -13.36
CA ASP A 19 -6.93 -6.76 -13.75
C ASP A 19 -5.84 -6.39 -12.73
N GLY A 20 -5.34 -7.37 -11.98
CA GLY A 20 -4.34 -7.17 -10.93
C GLY A 20 -4.94 -6.93 -9.54
N VAL A 21 -4.14 -7.18 -8.50
CA VAL A 21 -4.59 -7.16 -7.09
C VAL A 21 -3.82 -6.08 -6.34
N PHE A 22 -4.54 -5.15 -5.71
CA PHE A 22 -3.95 -4.30 -4.68
C PHE A 22 -3.77 -5.10 -3.38
N VAL A 23 -2.54 -5.21 -2.90
CA VAL A 23 -2.21 -5.92 -1.65
C VAL A 23 -1.87 -4.90 -0.58
N ALA A 24 -2.84 -4.60 0.29
CA ALA A 24 -2.63 -3.72 1.44
C ALA A 24 -1.95 -4.46 2.60
N VAL A 25 -0.85 -3.91 3.12
CA VAL A 25 -0.20 -4.39 4.34
C VAL A 25 -0.52 -3.43 5.49
N VAL A 26 -1.37 -3.87 6.42
CA VAL A 26 -1.91 -3.03 7.51
C VAL A 26 -1.60 -3.62 8.89
N GLY A 27 -1.45 -2.76 9.90
CA GLY A 27 -1.08 -3.16 11.26
C GLY A 27 -0.51 -1.99 12.08
N PRO A 28 -0.43 -2.14 13.42
CA PRO A 28 0.02 -1.07 14.32
C PRO A 28 1.47 -0.62 14.01
N SER A 29 1.84 0.56 14.51
CA SER A 29 3.24 1.02 14.45
C SER A 29 4.16 0.01 15.14
N GLY A 30 5.33 -0.26 14.56
CA GLY A 30 6.27 -1.28 15.06
C GLY A 30 5.91 -2.73 14.75
N ALA A 31 4.79 -3.02 14.07
CA ALA A 31 4.40 -4.39 13.70
C ALA A 31 5.28 -5.06 12.62
N GLY A 32 6.30 -4.36 12.09
CA GLY A 32 7.19 -4.89 11.06
C GLY A 32 6.67 -4.82 9.62
N LYS A 33 5.63 -4.01 9.35
CA LYS A 33 5.07 -3.81 7.99
C LYS A 33 6.15 -3.43 6.97
N ASP A 34 6.96 -2.44 7.31
CA ASP A 34 8.03 -1.94 6.43
C ASP A 34 9.12 -2.99 6.20
N THR A 35 9.39 -3.82 7.21
CA THR A 35 10.32 -4.95 7.09
C THR A 35 9.79 -6.00 6.11
N VAL A 36 8.50 -6.34 6.16
CA VAL A 36 7.88 -7.29 5.22
C VAL A 36 7.88 -6.73 3.81
N ILE A 37 7.49 -5.46 3.64
CA ILE A 37 7.49 -4.79 2.33
C ILE A 37 8.92 -4.71 1.77
N GLY A 38 9.90 -4.35 2.61
CA GLY A 38 11.31 -4.29 2.21
C GLY A 38 11.88 -5.65 1.83
N TYR A 39 11.56 -6.71 2.58
CA TYR A 39 11.91 -8.07 2.20
C TYR A 39 11.28 -8.47 0.86
N ALA A 40 9.99 -8.18 0.66
CA ALA A 40 9.30 -8.47 -0.58
C ALA A 40 9.93 -7.73 -1.78
N ARG A 41 10.29 -6.44 -1.64
CA ARG A 41 11.00 -5.68 -2.67
C ARG A 41 12.30 -6.37 -3.10
N ASN A 42 13.09 -6.83 -2.13
CA ASN A 42 14.34 -7.51 -2.41
C ASN A 42 14.12 -8.91 -3.02
N HIS A 43 13.13 -9.65 -2.52
CA HIS A 43 12.84 -11.00 -2.98
C HIS A 43 12.27 -11.03 -4.41
N PHE A 44 11.48 -10.03 -4.76
CA PHE A 44 10.81 -9.89 -6.06
C PHE A 44 11.48 -8.86 -6.98
N ALA A 45 12.78 -8.58 -6.78
CA ALA A 45 13.48 -7.54 -7.53
C ALA A 45 13.45 -7.73 -9.06
N ASP A 46 13.37 -8.98 -9.52
CA ASP A 46 13.32 -9.34 -10.95
C ASP A 46 11.90 -9.61 -11.48
N GLU A 47 10.85 -9.49 -10.65
CA GLU A 47 9.46 -9.73 -11.06
C GLU A 47 8.83 -8.44 -11.61
N THR A 48 8.57 -8.42 -12.91
CA THR A 48 8.07 -7.23 -13.63
C THR A 48 6.55 -7.04 -13.51
N ARG A 49 5.82 -8.01 -12.97
CA ARG A 49 4.36 -7.93 -12.77
C ARG A 49 3.98 -7.38 -11.39
N LEU A 50 4.95 -7.13 -10.51
CA LEU A 50 4.75 -6.62 -9.16
C LEU A 50 5.23 -5.18 -9.09
N GLU A 51 4.31 -4.29 -8.75
CA GLU A 51 4.62 -2.89 -8.52
C GLU A 51 4.48 -2.53 -7.05
N PHE A 52 5.50 -1.86 -6.54
CA PHE A 52 5.50 -1.35 -5.18
C PHE A 52 5.22 0.15 -5.19
N VAL A 53 3.93 0.46 -5.20
CA VAL A 53 3.38 1.82 -5.33
C VAL A 53 3.93 2.76 -4.26
N ARG A 54 4.35 3.95 -4.68
CA ARG A 54 4.69 5.08 -3.80
C ARG A 54 3.43 5.93 -3.62
N ARG A 55 3.11 6.25 -2.37
CA ARG A 55 2.00 7.16 -2.07
C ARG A 55 2.45 8.61 -2.19
N VAL A 56 1.49 9.49 -2.44
CA VAL A 56 1.63 10.94 -2.33
C VAL A 56 1.07 11.38 -0.97
N ILE A 57 1.79 12.21 -0.22
CA ILE A 57 1.36 12.69 1.11
C ILE A 57 1.52 14.21 1.20
N THR A 58 0.64 14.90 1.94
CA THR A 58 0.75 16.34 2.19
C THR A 58 1.74 16.76 3.27
N ARG A 59 2.73 15.90 3.59
CA ARG A 59 3.81 16.24 4.52
C ARG A 59 5.14 16.32 3.78
N PRO A 60 6.08 17.17 4.23
CA PRO A 60 7.44 17.15 3.72
C PRO A 60 8.05 15.75 3.83
N SER A 61 8.71 15.27 2.78
CA SER A 61 9.55 14.08 2.87
C SER A 61 10.72 14.38 3.82
N ASP A 62 10.88 13.60 4.88
CA ASP A 62 12.11 13.57 5.66
C ASP A 62 12.83 12.22 5.42
N ALA A 63 14.16 12.20 5.56
CA ALA A 63 14.94 10.97 5.34
C ALA A 63 14.70 9.89 6.41
N ALA A 64 13.93 10.19 7.45
CA ALA A 64 13.56 9.28 8.53
C ALA A 64 12.18 8.61 8.30
N SER A 65 11.43 9.13 7.34
CA SER A 65 10.10 8.70 6.94
C SER A 65 10.17 7.55 5.95
N GLU A 66 9.05 6.85 5.84
CA GLU A 66 8.75 6.01 4.69
C GLU A 66 8.94 6.76 3.36
N ASP A 67 9.32 6.02 2.33
CA ASP A 67 9.49 6.56 0.97
C ASP A 67 8.12 6.93 0.39
N HIS A 68 7.94 8.21 0.07
CA HIS A 68 6.70 8.76 -0.47
C HIS A 68 6.98 10.00 -1.31
N ASP A 69 6.07 10.28 -2.24
CA ASP A 69 6.04 11.55 -2.95
C ASP A 69 5.29 12.59 -2.12
N THR A 70 5.55 13.87 -2.39
CA THR A 70 5.02 14.97 -1.57
C THR A 70 4.33 16.00 -2.44
N LEU A 71 3.13 16.42 -2.03
CA LEU A 71 2.43 17.58 -2.58
C LEU A 71 2.06 18.55 -1.46
N ALA A 72 1.97 19.84 -1.77
CA ALA A 72 1.31 20.78 -0.87
C ALA A 72 -0.21 20.53 -0.88
N ASP A 73 -0.91 20.85 0.21
CA ASP A 73 -2.37 20.63 0.32
C ASP A 73 -3.18 21.17 -0.87
N ALA A 74 -2.87 22.38 -1.33
CA ALA A 74 -3.57 22.97 -2.48
C ALA A 74 -3.37 22.16 -3.77
N ALA A 75 -2.14 21.72 -4.03
CA ALA A 75 -1.81 20.90 -5.20
C ALA A 75 -2.39 19.48 -5.09
N PHE A 76 -2.45 18.93 -3.87
CA PHE A 76 -3.11 17.65 -3.63
C PHE A 76 -4.60 17.74 -3.95
N ALA A 77 -5.28 18.79 -3.50
CA ALA A 77 -6.70 18.98 -3.76
C ALA A 77 -7.01 19.15 -5.27
N GLU A 78 -6.13 19.83 -6.01
CA GLU A 78 -6.22 19.94 -7.47
C GLU A 78 -6.04 18.57 -8.14
N ALA A 79 -4.97 17.84 -7.77
CA ALA A 79 -4.71 16.50 -8.30
C ALA A 79 -5.86 15.51 -8.00
N GLU A 80 -6.45 15.58 -6.80
CA GLU A 80 -7.60 14.78 -6.43
C GLU A 80 -8.83 15.12 -7.27
N ALA A 81 -9.11 16.41 -7.50
CA ALA A 81 -10.21 16.85 -8.35
C ALA A 81 -10.04 16.44 -9.82
N ASP A 82 -8.79 16.36 -10.29
CA ASP A 82 -8.44 15.91 -11.64
C ASP A 82 -8.41 14.39 -11.79
N GLY A 83 -8.66 13.63 -10.71
CA GLY A 83 -8.71 12.17 -10.74
C GLY A 83 -7.34 11.50 -10.77
N ALA A 84 -6.30 12.16 -10.26
CA ALA A 84 -4.92 11.64 -10.25
C ALA A 84 -4.71 10.44 -9.31
N PHE A 85 -5.67 10.14 -8.42
CA PHE A 85 -5.55 9.09 -7.41
C PHE A 85 -6.57 7.98 -7.63
N ALA A 86 -6.12 6.72 -7.58
CA ALA A 86 -7.00 5.56 -7.48
C ALA A 86 -7.69 5.50 -6.11
N ILE A 87 -6.98 5.89 -5.05
CA ILE A 87 -7.49 5.97 -3.68
C ILE A 87 -6.89 7.21 -3.02
N SER A 88 -7.73 8.08 -2.46
CA SER A 88 -7.33 9.19 -1.60
C SER A 88 -8.03 9.11 -0.24
N TRP A 89 -7.36 9.56 0.83
CA TRP A 89 -7.95 9.65 2.16
C TRP A 89 -7.24 10.69 3.04
N GLU A 90 -7.92 11.10 4.12
CA GLU A 90 -7.37 11.98 5.14
C GLU A 90 -7.14 11.23 6.46
N ALA A 91 -5.98 11.46 7.10
CA ALA A 91 -5.69 10.96 8.43
C ALA A 91 -4.70 11.87 9.15
N HIS A 92 -4.90 12.10 10.45
CA HIS A 92 -3.98 12.90 11.27
C HIS A 92 -3.67 14.31 10.73
N GLY A 93 -4.62 14.92 10.02
CA GLY A 93 -4.43 16.26 9.40
C GLY A 93 -3.57 16.24 8.14
N LEU A 94 -3.28 15.07 7.58
CA LEU A 94 -2.58 14.88 6.32
C LEU A 94 -3.51 14.21 5.31
N ARG A 95 -3.24 14.45 4.03
CA ARG A 95 -3.88 13.76 2.92
C ARG A 95 -2.90 12.75 2.33
N TYR A 96 -3.46 11.64 1.87
CA TYR A 96 -2.72 10.52 1.30
C TYR A 96 -3.40 10.12 0.00
N GLY A 97 -2.60 9.84 -1.02
CA GLY A 97 -3.06 9.39 -2.32
C GLY A 97 -2.23 8.21 -2.84
N ILE A 98 -2.90 7.20 -3.38
CA ILE A 98 -2.29 6.21 -4.27
C ILE A 98 -2.54 6.69 -5.70
N PRO A 99 -1.48 6.97 -6.50
CA PRO A 99 -1.63 7.36 -7.90
C PRO A 99 -2.49 6.37 -8.70
N ALA A 100 -3.18 6.88 -9.72
CA ALA A 100 -4.00 6.07 -10.61
C ALA A 100 -3.19 5.39 -11.74
N ASP A 101 -1.94 5.83 -11.93
CA ASP A 101 -1.01 5.41 -12.97
C ASP A 101 0.19 4.60 -12.44
#